data_AF-A0A1Y3BKE0-F1
#
_entry.id   AF-A0A1Y3BKE0-F1
#
_cell.length_a   1.000
_cell.length_b   1.000
_cell.length_c   1.000
_cell.angle_alpha   90.00
_cell.angle_beta   90.00
_cell.angle_gamma   90.00
#
_symmetry.space_group_name_H-M   'P 1'
#
loop_
_entity.id
_entity.type
_entity.pdbx_description
1 polymer ?
#
loop_
_entity_poly.entity_id
_entity_poly.type
_entity_poly.pdbx_seq_one_letter_code
_entity_poly.pdbx_strand_id
1 'polypeptide(L)'
;MNDVSALDLNYDDCLTTNGTITFELITGFVFTSSADTVTMMIPGVLHLADCLDHCRQNQTCNSLNFETGLCVLLSSSALQLPDALTPSQFPVFTIYAQKICLKSMFYLKKNFHN
;
A
#
# COMPACT_ATOMS: atom_id res chain seq x y z
N MET A 1 -8.49 13.15 16.94
CA MET A 1 -7.40 13.05 15.95
C MET A 1 -7.95 12.29 14.76
N ASN A 2 -8.52 12.97 13.78
CA ASN A 2 -8.98 12.35 12.54
C ASN A 2 -8.03 12.88 11.48
N ASP A 3 -7.02 12.09 11.13
CA ASP A 3 -6.04 12.47 10.14
C ASP A 3 -6.68 12.41 8.75
N VAL A 4 -6.57 13.52 8.02
CA VAL A 4 -7.28 13.78 6.78
C VAL A 4 -6.29 13.53 5.65
N SER A 5 -6.33 12.38 4.96
CA SER A 5 -6.02 12.28 3.51
C SER A 5 -5.84 10.86 2.94
N ALA A 6 -5.59 9.82 3.74
CA ALA A 6 -5.51 8.44 3.24
C ALA A 6 -6.88 7.78 3.30
N LEU A 7 -7.71 7.99 2.26
CA LEU A 7 -8.95 7.23 2.12
C LEU A 7 -8.64 5.91 1.39
N ASP A 8 -9.28 4.83 1.83
CA ASP A 8 -9.47 3.56 1.08
C ASP A 8 -10.27 3.85 -0.21
N LEU A 9 -9.70 4.66 -1.11
CA LEU A 9 -10.29 4.86 -2.41
C LEU A 9 -9.95 3.63 -3.23
N ASN A 10 -11.00 2.98 -3.72
CA ASN A 10 -10.88 1.99 -4.78
C ASN A 10 -9.91 2.54 -5.86
N TYR A 11 -9.05 1.68 -6.41
CA TYR A 11 -8.02 2.04 -7.38
C TYR A 11 -8.56 2.97 -8.49
N ASP A 12 -9.77 2.67 -8.99
CA ASP A 12 -10.47 3.47 -10.00
C ASP A 12 -10.91 4.85 -9.50
N ASP A 13 -11.34 4.96 -8.23
CA ASP A 13 -11.71 6.26 -7.63
C ASP A 13 -10.48 7.15 -7.42
N CYS A 14 -9.33 6.56 -7.09
CA CYS A 14 -8.10 7.32 -6.98
C CYS A 14 -7.71 8.00 -8.30
N LEU A 15 -7.78 7.26 -9.41
CA LEU A 15 -7.42 7.78 -10.73
C LEU A 15 -8.44 8.80 -11.25
N THR A 16 -9.73 8.56 -11.01
CA THR A 16 -10.81 9.46 -11.49
C THR A 16 -10.91 10.77 -10.71
N THR A 17 -10.32 10.85 -9.51
CA THR A 17 -10.35 12.06 -8.67
C THR A 17 -9.08 12.91 -8.74
N ASN A 18 -8.22 12.70 -9.74
CA ASN A 18 -6.86 13.27 -9.81
C ASN A 18 -6.02 12.94 -8.56
N GLY A 19 -6.26 11.78 -7.97
CA GLY A 19 -5.45 11.23 -6.89
C GLY A 19 -4.14 10.66 -7.42
N THR A 20 -3.14 10.60 -6.56
CA THR A 20 -1.85 9.97 -6.85
C THR A 20 -1.70 8.71 -6.01
N ILE A 21 -1.48 7.57 -6.67
CA ILE A 21 -1.15 6.31 -5.98
C ILE A 21 0.27 6.40 -5.43
N THR A 22 0.38 6.23 -4.11
CA THR A 22 1.66 6.14 -3.41
C THR A 22 1.58 5.03 -2.36
N PHE A 23 2.64 4.88 -1.57
CA PHE A 23 2.75 3.83 -0.58
C PHE A 23 3.26 4.40 0.75
N GLU A 24 2.64 3.97 1.83
CA GLU A 24 3.20 4.12 3.17
C GLU A 24 4.02 2.86 3.49
N LEU A 25 5.28 3.05 3.89
CA LEU A 25 6.21 1.97 4.18
C LEU A 25 6.31 1.75 5.69
N ILE A 26 6.14 0.50 6.11
CA ILE A 26 6.26 0.07 7.50
C ILE A 26 7.34 -1.01 7.57
N THR A 27 8.53 -0.61 8.02
CA THR A 27 9.68 -1.51 8.15
C THR A 27 9.54 -2.41 9.36
N GLY A 28 9.94 -3.67 9.23
CA GLY A 28 9.94 -4.65 10.31
C GLY A 28 8.59 -5.23 10.65
N PHE A 29 7.58 -4.96 9.83
CA PHE A 29 6.26 -5.55 9.93
C PHE A 29 5.96 -6.39 8.69
N VAL A 30 5.09 -7.36 8.88
CA VAL A 30 4.56 -8.22 7.83
C VAL A 30 3.05 -8.25 7.97
N PHE A 31 2.35 -8.15 6.84
CA PHE A 31 0.93 -8.42 6.81
C PHE A 31 0.71 -9.92 6.64
N THR A 32 0.34 -10.57 7.73
CA THR A 32 0.03 -12.00 7.77
C THR A 32 -1.43 -12.22 7.43
N SER A 33 -1.69 -12.79 6.27
CA SER A 33 -3.04 -13.01 5.78
C SER A 33 -3.22 -14.44 5.23
N SER A 34 -4.48 -14.85 5.04
CA SER A 34 -4.77 -16.16 4.44
C SER A 34 -4.31 -16.21 2.98
N ALA A 35 -4.06 -17.42 2.47
CA ALA A 35 -3.64 -17.62 1.09
C ALA A 35 -4.58 -16.95 0.07
N ASP A 36 -5.87 -16.82 0.40
CA ASP A 36 -6.91 -16.21 -0.44
C ASP A 36 -6.71 -14.71 -0.68
N THR A 37 -5.94 -14.04 0.16
CA THR A 37 -5.63 -12.61 0.00
C THR A 37 -4.35 -12.36 -0.79
N VAL A 38 -3.55 -13.40 -1.07
CA VAL A 38 -2.35 -13.27 -1.88
C VAL A 38 -2.76 -13.25 -3.35
N THR A 39 -2.51 -12.14 -4.02
CA THR A 39 -2.84 -12.00 -5.45
C THR A 39 -1.69 -12.45 -6.32
N MET A 40 -0.45 -12.26 -5.88
CA MET A 40 0.74 -12.65 -6.62
C MET A 40 1.94 -12.82 -5.69
N MET A 41 2.75 -13.84 -5.91
CA MET A 41 4.09 -13.98 -5.31
C MET A 41 5.13 -13.91 -6.42
N ILE A 42 6.11 -13.01 -6.29
CA ILE A 42 7.11 -12.72 -7.31
C ILE A 42 8.50 -12.97 -6.68
N PRO A 43 9.13 -14.12 -6.97
CA PRO A 43 10.48 -14.39 -6.51
C PRO A 43 11.51 -13.62 -7.36
N GLY A 44 12.70 -13.39 -6.79
CA GLY A 44 13.84 -12.77 -7.47
C GLY A 44 13.80 -11.24 -7.55
N VAL A 45 12.81 -10.59 -6.93
CA VAL A 45 12.73 -9.12 -6.88
C VAL A 45 13.75 -8.58 -5.89
N LEU A 46 14.77 -7.86 -6.39
CA LEU A 46 15.89 -7.38 -5.58
C LEU A 46 15.70 -5.99 -4.99
N HIS A 47 14.79 -5.19 -5.56
CA HIS A 47 14.57 -3.82 -5.15
C HIS A 47 13.11 -3.57 -4.77
N LEU A 48 12.89 -2.87 -3.67
CA LEU A 48 11.56 -2.50 -3.19
C LEU A 48 10.77 -1.73 -4.27
N ALA A 49 11.44 -0.85 -5.02
CA ALA A 49 10.82 -0.06 -6.09
C ALA A 49 10.13 -0.94 -7.13
N ASP A 50 10.76 -2.04 -7.55
CA ASP A 50 10.18 -2.97 -8.52
C ASP A 50 8.92 -3.66 -7.95
N CYS A 51 8.94 -4.03 -6.66
CA CYS A 51 7.77 -4.59 -5.98
C CYS A 51 6.61 -3.59 -5.87
N LEU A 52 6.91 -2.32 -5.56
CA LEU A 52 5.93 -1.23 -5.54
C LEU A 52 5.34 -1.00 -6.93
N ASP A 53 6.14 -1.07 -7.98
CA ASP A 53 5.68 -0.94 -9.37
C ASP A 53 4.75 -2.07 -9.78
N HIS A 54 5.06 -3.31 -9.40
CA HIS A 54 4.14 -4.44 -9.59
C HIS A 54 2.80 -4.21 -8.88
N CYS A 55 2.80 -3.75 -7.63
CA CYS A 55 1.56 -3.45 -6.92
C CYS A 55 0.81 -2.24 -7.51
N ARG A 56 1.53 -1.23 -8.01
CA ARG A 56 0.91 -0.05 -8.63
C ARG A 56 0.15 -0.44 -9.90
N GLN A 57 0.72 -1.32 -10.70
CA GLN A 57 0.12 -1.80 -11.96
C GLN A 57 -0.99 -2.85 -11.73
N ASN A 58 -0.99 -3.49 -10.56
CA ASN A 58 -2.01 -4.47 -10.20
C ASN A 58 -3.19 -3.78 -9.47
N GLN A 59 -4.35 -3.76 -10.12
CA GLN A 59 -5.56 -3.13 -9.59
C GLN A 59 -6.09 -3.80 -8.32
N THR A 60 -5.85 -5.10 -8.17
CA THR A 60 -6.29 -5.85 -6.98
C THR A 60 -5.31 -5.75 -5.83
N CYS A 61 -4.09 -5.24 -6.06
CA CYS A 61 -3.12 -5.05 -4.99
C CYS A 61 -3.49 -3.82 -4.14
N ASN A 62 -3.73 -4.05 -2.86
CA ASN A 62 -4.00 -3.05 -1.82
C ASN A 62 -2.84 -2.90 -0.83
N SER A 63 -1.98 -3.91 -0.73
CA SER A 63 -0.72 -3.83 0.00
C SER A 63 0.28 -4.85 -0.53
N LEU A 64 1.52 -4.80 -0.05
CA LEU A 64 2.52 -5.82 -0.33
C LEU A 64 3.40 -6.07 0.89
N ASN A 65 3.98 -7.27 0.93
CA ASN A 65 5.16 -7.57 1.75
C ASN A 65 6.36 -7.70 0.81
N PHE A 66 7.48 -7.10 1.19
CA PHE A 66 8.73 -7.18 0.47
C PHE A 66 9.85 -7.67 1.39
N GLU A 67 10.60 -8.64 0.90
CA GLU A 67 11.92 -9.03 1.37
C GLU A 67 12.85 -9.12 0.16
N THR A 68 14.16 -8.93 0.35
CA THR A 68 15.09 -9.03 -0.80
C THR A 68 15.00 -10.43 -1.40
N GLY A 69 14.56 -10.53 -2.65
CA GLY A 69 14.34 -11.77 -3.36
C GLY A 69 12.89 -12.27 -3.35
N LEU A 70 11.96 -11.62 -2.66
CA LEU A 70 10.54 -12.00 -2.65
C LEU A 70 9.61 -10.78 -2.49
N CYS A 71 8.70 -10.62 -3.44
CA CYS A 71 7.61 -9.65 -3.40
C CYS A 71 6.27 -10.39 -3.32
N VAL A 72 5.43 -10.06 -2.35
CA VAL A 72 4.09 -10.67 -2.18
C VAL A 72 3.05 -9.57 -2.26
N LEU A 73 2.22 -9.60 -3.30
CA LEU A 73 1.10 -8.68 -3.49
C LEU A 73 -0.15 -9.22 -2.81
N LEU A 74 -0.89 -8.32 -2.16
CA LEU A 74 -2.02 -8.66 -1.30
C LEU A 74 -3.26 -7.85 -1.70
N SER A 75 -4.42 -8.49 -1.72
CA SER A 75 -5.72 -7.84 -1.98
C SER A 75 -6.36 -7.20 -0.74
N SER A 76 -5.73 -7.36 0.42
CA SER A 76 -6.13 -6.70 1.66
C SER A 76 -4.95 -5.93 2.25
N SER A 77 -5.20 -5.20 3.32
CA SER A 77 -4.29 -4.26 3.93
C SER A 77 -4.64 -4.04 5.41
N ALA A 78 -3.72 -3.40 6.13
CA ALA A 78 -3.87 -3.06 7.54
C ALA A 78 -5.04 -2.08 7.83
N LEU A 79 -5.57 -1.39 6.81
CA LEU A 79 -6.78 -0.59 6.96
C LEU A 79 -8.02 -1.47 7.11
N GLN A 80 -8.10 -2.56 6.34
CA GLN A 80 -9.23 -3.49 6.42
C GLN A 80 -9.07 -4.52 7.55
N LEU A 81 -7.84 -4.96 7.82
CA LEU A 81 -7.51 -5.96 8.84
C LEU A 81 -6.31 -5.49 9.69
N PRO A 82 -6.50 -4.56 10.64
CA PRO A 82 -5.39 -4.01 11.44
C PRO A 82 -4.62 -5.08 12.21
N ASP A 83 -5.32 -6.07 12.77
CA ASP A 83 -4.72 -7.14 13.57
C ASP A 83 -3.87 -8.12 12.74
N ALA A 84 -3.97 -8.08 11.41
CA ALA A 84 -3.17 -8.90 10.52
C ALA A 84 -1.77 -8.31 10.26
N LEU A 85 -1.53 -7.05 10.63
CA LEU A 85 -0.21 -6.42 10.55
C LEU A 85 0.57 -6.70 11.84
N THR A 86 1.58 -7.55 11.76
CA THR A 86 2.35 -8.01 12.92
C THR A 86 3.83 -7.75 12.75
N PRO A 87 4.61 -7.64 13.85
CA PRO A 87 6.06 -7.60 13.75
C PRO A 87 6.59 -8.82 13.00
N SER A 88 7.47 -8.60 12.03
CA SER A 88 8.10 -9.68 11.30
C SER A 88 9.06 -10.47 12.19
N GLN A 89 9.21 -11.77 11.91
CA GLN A 89 10.28 -12.60 12.48
C GLN A 89 11.67 -12.17 11.99
N PHE A 90 11.73 -11.45 10.87
CA PHE A 90 12.95 -10.90 10.26
C PHE A 90 12.84 -9.37 10.10
N PRO A 91 12.70 -8.61 11.20
CA PRO A 91 12.27 -7.20 11.15
C PRO A 91 13.27 -6.25 10.46
N VAL A 92 14.51 -6.68 10.26
CA VAL A 92 15.52 -5.89 9.51
C VAL A 92 15.30 -5.99 7.99
N PHE A 93 14.67 -7.07 7.52
CA PHE A 93 14.62 -7.40 6.09
C PHE A 93 13.23 -7.29 5.49
N THR A 94 12.18 -7.32 6.32
CA THR A 94 10.79 -7.25 5.86
C THR A 94 10.27 -5.82 5.85
N ILE A 95 9.60 -5.45 4.77
CA ILE A 95 8.87 -4.19 4.62
C ILE A 95 7.44 -4.51 4.21
N TYR A 96 6.48 -4.06 5.01
CA TYR A 96 5.09 -3.95 4.57
C TYR A 96 4.89 -2.60 3.89
N ALA A 97 4.20 -2.58 2.75
CA ALA A 97 3.82 -1.33 2.11
C ALA A 97 2.30 -1.28 1.88
N GLN A 98 1.67 -0.28 2.48
CA GLN A 98 0.25 0.03 2.31
C GLN A 98 0.08 0.87 1.06
N LYS A 99 -0.72 0.42 0.09
CA LYS A 99 -1.09 1.25 -1.06
C LYS A 99 -2.09 2.29 -0.58
N ILE A 100 -1.82 3.56 -0.88
CA ILE A 100 -2.68 4.68 -0.50
C ILE A 100 -2.93 5.60 -1.70
N CYS A 101 -4.07 6.28 -1.68
CA CYS A 101 -4.38 7.34 -2.62
C CYS A 101 -4.26 8.71 -1.95
N LEU A 102 -3.34 9.55 -2.43
CA LEU A 102 -3.27 10.95 -2.00
C LEU A 102 -4.11 11.81 -2.94
N LYS A 103 -5.18 12.41 -2.42
CA LYS A 103 -5.91 13.46 -3.16
C LYS A 103 -5.06 14.72 -3.22
N SER A 104 -4.90 15.28 -4.41
CA SER A 104 -4.19 16.54 -4.61
C SER A 104 -4.90 17.69 -3.86
N MET A 105 -4.27 18.22 -2.81
CA MET A 105 -4.81 19.34 -2.02
C MET A 105 -4.85 20.68 -2.77
N PHE A 106 -4.34 20.76 -4.02
CA PHE A 106 -4.32 22.00 -4.79
C PHE A 106 -5.73 22.54 -5.14
N TYR A 107 -6.79 21.75 -4.99
CA TYR A 107 -8.17 22.23 -5.16
C TYR A 107 -8.81 22.87 -3.91
N LEU A 108 -8.30 22.59 -2.70
CA LEU A 108 -8.89 23.17 -1.48
C LEU A 108 -8.45 24.62 -1.23
N LYS A 109 -7.33 25.06 -1.82
CA LYS A 109 -6.83 26.43 -1.62
C LYS A 109 -7.53 27.50 -2.47
N LYS A 110 -8.36 27.12 -3.46
CA LYS A 110 -9.12 28.09 -4.28
C LYS A 110 -10.39 28.65 -3.62
N ASN A 111 -10.80 28.13 -2.46
CA ASN A 111 -11.99 28.60 -1.72
C ASN A 111 -11.67 29.32 -0.40
N PHE A 112 -10.42 29.76 -0.20
CA PHE A 112 -10.00 30.46 1.03
C PHE A 112 -9.52 31.91 0.78
N HIS A 113 -10.14 32.58 -0.21
CA HIS A 113 -10.08 34.03 -0.33
C HIS A 113 -11.51 34.56 -0.35
N ASN A 114 -11.99 34.93 0.85
CA ASN A 114 -12.99 35.97 1.05
C ASN A 114 -12.31 37.02 1.93
#